data_AF-A0AA40CSS0-F1
#
_entry.id   AF-A0AA40CSS0-F1
#
_cell.length_a   1.000
_cell.length_b   1.000
_cell.length_c   1.000
_cell.angle_alpha   90.00
_cell.angle_beta   90.00
_cell.angle_gamma   90.00
#
_symmetry.space_group_name_H-M   'P 1'
#
loop_
_entity.id
_entity.type
_entity.pdbx_description
1 polymer ?
#
loop_
_entity_poly.entity_id
_entity_poly.type
_entity_poly.pdbx_seq_one_letter_code
_entity_poly.pdbx_strand_id
1 'polypeptide(L)'
;MGSVVVAIPGLELIHAVVSIEYQRSVRSLVWRLFRDGIRVTGVSAPSPQLIEAAFYLCASLPRQRALDKSPPRSLKRTPEERQQLFDHCFRNVPDLEAFLVTWFKGHPLDDIRAENVKDFIAWGFFYKTTGAPEDDEELNGYLHDTEQIIGRRFLPGRGPHRPAQVSTDALHLQHKPFFFYVVGVGADDLMTYAAMRYYGLQHFRLPLSRSLTVFPFRPHTIFSQHTSPSKQLSYWYRPHTSTKRLPVLFHGVGAGLRTYASFLGDFIRNDTVAADDGETGVIAVEIMPISMRMTGGCLPRQEMLAELLAILRYHGWDKIVVAAHSYGMIIATHLLQTLEPERLGPMLLVDPVTVLIHWGEVPFNFLYRQPRSASEWQLQYFASTEMGIAHAITRRFD
;
A
#
# COMPACT_ATOMS: atom_id res chain seq x y z
N MET A 1 -1.75 32.22 -12.51
CA MET A 1 -2.40 31.60 -13.70
C MET A 1 -3.20 30.42 -13.18
N GLY A 2 -4.53 30.49 -13.31
CA GLY A 2 -5.45 29.55 -12.68
C GLY A 2 -5.40 28.16 -13.33
N SER A 3 -5.15 27.15 -12.52
CA SER A 3 -5.23 25.74 -12.87
C SER A 3 -6.71 25.34 -12.94
N VAL A 4 -7.21 25.12 -14.15
CA VAL A 4 -8.50 24.49 -14.38
C VAL A 4 -8.35 23.02 -14.01
N VAL A 5 -8.76 22.68 -12.78
CA VAL A 5 -9.01 21.29 -12.38
C VAL A 5 -10.26 20.85 -13.13
N VAL A 6 -10.07 20.12 -14.23
CA VAL A 6 -11.18 19.37 -14.84
C VAL A 6 -11.46 18.18 -13.93
N ALA A 7 -12.27 18.42 -12.89
CA ALA A 7 -12.97 17.34 -12.23
C ALA A 7 -13.92 16.73 -13.26
N ILE A 8 -13.70 15.49 -13.67
CA ILE A 8 -14.67 14.74 -14.48
C ILE A 8 -15.77 14.28 -13.51
N PRO A 9 -16.95 14.93 -13.47
CA PRO A 9 -18.00 14.57 -12.54
C PRO A 9 -18.75 13.39 -13.17
N GLY A 10 -18.51 12.18 -12.67
CA GLY A 10 -19.23 11.00 -13.17
C GLY A 10 -18.70 9.65 -12.69
N LEU A 11 -17.38 9.49 -12.50
CA LEU A 11 -16.82 8.21 -12.01
C LEU A 11 -17.10 7.97 -10.51
N GLU A 12 -17.10 9.03 -9.69
CA GLU A 12 -17.42 8.91 -8.26
C GLU A 12 -18.87 8.50 -8.03
N LEU A 13 -19.80 8.95 -8.88
CA LEU A 13 -21.22 8.59 -8.77
C LEU A 13 -21.45 7.13 -9.17
N ILE A 14 -20.76 6.64 -10.21
CA ILE A 14 -20.86 5.24 -10.65
C ILE A 14 -20.23 4.32 -9.60
N HIS A 15 -19.07 4.66 -9.04
CA HIS A 15 -18.46 3.87 -7.94
C HIS A 15 -19.29 3.91 -6.65
N ALA A 16 -19.91 5.04 -6.30
CA ALA A 16 -20.78 5.14 -5.13
C ALA A 16 -22.12 4.39 -5.31
N VAL A 17 -22.74 4.48 -6.49
CA VAL A 17 -24.01 3.79 -6.79
C VAL A 17 -23.78 2.27 -6.91
N VAL A 18 -22.71 1.84 -7.59
CA VAL A 18 -22.30 0.43 -7.65
C VAL A 18 -21.93 -0.09 -6.26
N SER A 19 -21.26 0.72 -5.42
CA SER A 19 -20.96 0.36 -4.02
C SER A 19 -22.22 0.23 -3.16
N ILE A 20 -23.21 1.10 -3.31
CA ILE A 20 -24.46 1.06 -2.54
C ILE A 20 -25.36 -0.09 -3.00
N GLU A 21 -25.50 -0.33 -4.30
CA GLU A 21 -26.25 -1.47 -4.84
C GLU A 21 -25.55 -2.79 -4.58
N TYR A 22 -24.21 -2.82 -4.62
CA TYR A 22 -23.41 -3.97 -4.17
C TYR A 22 -23.62 -4.22 -2.68
N GLN A 23 -23.57 -3.18 -1.82
CA GLN A 23 -23.82 -3.33 -0.38
C GLN A 23 -25.26 -3.76 -0.08
N ARG A 24 -26.26 -3.27 -0.82
CA ARG A 24 -27.67 -3.71 -0.69
C ARG A 24 -27.87 -5.15 -1.18
N SER A 25 -27.26 -5.51 -2.30
CA SER A 25 -27.35 -6.86 -2.89
C SER A 25 -26.61 -7.88 -2.05
N VAL A 26 -25.42 -7.55 -1.55
CA VAL A 26 -24.66 -8.36 -0.59
C VAL A 26 -25.45 -8.49 0.72
N ARG A 27 -25.99 -7.40 1.28
CA ARG A 27 -26.86 -7.49 2.49
C ARG A 27 -28.06 -8.39 2.26
N SER A 28 -28.76 -8.26 1.12
CA SER A 28 -29.91 -9.09 0.75
C SER A 28 -29.53 -10.57 0.55
N LEU A 29 -28.41 -10.83 -0.14
CA LEU A 29 -27.93 -12.18 -0.43
C LEU A 29 -27.43 -12.86 0.85
N VAL A 30 -26.66 -12.15 1.67
CA VAL A 30 -26.24 -12.56 3.02
C VAL A 30 -27.48 -12.85 3.85
N TRP A 31 -28.46 -11.94 3.94
CA TRP A 31 -29.67 -12.19 4.73
C TRP A 31 -30.47 -13.42 4.26
N ARG A 32 -30.58 -13.65 2.94
CA ARG A 32 -31.29 -14.83 2.38
C ARG A 32 -30.52 -16.13 2.61
N LEU A 33 -29.21 -16.13 2.37
CA LEU A 33 -28.35 -17.30 2.64
C LEU A 33 -28.35 -17.65 4.14
N PHE A 34 -28.43 -16.65 5.02
CA PHE A 34 -28.48 -16.83 6.46
C PHE A 34 -29.85 -17.35 6.94
N ARG A 35 -30.95 -16.84 6.38
CA ARG A 35 -32.30 -17.28 6.76
C ARG A 35 -32.59 -18.70 6.30
N ASP A 36 -32.18 -19.05 5.08
CA ASP A 36 -32.61 -20.27 4.41
C ASP A 36 -31.59 -21.43 4.59
N GLY A 37 -30.33 -21.15 4.93
CA GLY A 37 -29.27 -22.16 5.13
C GLY A 37 -29.28 -22.91 6.48
N ILE A 38 -30.04 -22.44 7.47
CA ILE A 38 -30.02 -22.98 8.85
C ILE A 38 -30.82 -24.29 9.02
N ARG A 39 -31.56 -24.76 8.00
CA ARG A 39 -32.50 -25.89 8.16
C ARG A 39 -32.04 -27.28 7.68
N VAL A 40 -30.83 -27.46 7.14
CA VAL A 40 -30.55 -28.67 6.32
C VAL A 40 -29.86 -29.84 7.06
N THR A 41 -29.24 -29.70 8.24
CA THR A 41 -28.37 -30.81 8.74
C THR A 41 -28.46 -31.18 10.23
N GLY A 42 -29.42 -30.70 11.02
CA GLY A 42 -29.60 -31.15 12.42
C GLY A 42 -28.47 -30.81 13.40
N VAL A 43 -27.36 -30.26 12.91
CA VAL A 43 -26.32 -29.58 13.69
C VAL A 43 -26.62 -28.09 13.59
N SER A 44 -26.94 -27.44 14.71
CA SER A 44 -27.10 -25.99 14.73
C SER A 44 -25.75 -25.36 14.39
N ALA A 45 -25.62 -24.78 13.19
CA ALA A 45 -24.45 -24.00 12.83
C ALA A 45 -24.20 -22.92 13.92
N PRO A 46 -22.94 -22.65 14.29
CA PRO A 46 -22.64 -21.60 15.24
C PRO A 46 -23.26 -20.29 14.75
N SER A 47 -23.88 -19.53 15.66
CA SER A 47 -24.49 -18.26 15.28
C SER A 47 -23.45 -17.32 14.68
N PRO A 48 -23.82 -16.43 13.75
CA PRO A 48 -22.89 -15.46 13.17
C PRO A 48 -22.14 -14.63 14.21
N GLN A 49 -22.79 -14.35 15.34
CA GLN A 49 -22.19 -13.63 16.46
C GLN A 49 -21.09 -14.44 17.15
N LEU A 50 -21.26 -15.76 17.30
CA LEU A 50 -20.23 -16.65 17.84
C LEU A 50 -19.03 -16.76 16.89
N ILE A 51 -19.29 -16.87 15.58
CA ILE A 51 -18.23 -16.88 14.55
C ILE A 51 -17.43 -15.57 14.61
N GLU A 52 -18.12 -14.43 14.64
CA GLU A 52 -17.50 -13.11 14.71
C GLU A 52 -16.70 -12.93 16.01
N ALA A 53 -17.27 -13.31 17.16
CA ALA A 53 -16.58 -13.23 18.45
C ALA A 53 -15.32 -14.11 18.48
N ALA A 54 -15.40 -15.34 17.98
CA ALA A 54 -14.25 -16.23 17.86
C ALA A 54 -13.19 -15.66 16.91
N PHE A 55 -13.60 -15.15 15.74
CA PHE A 55 -12.68 -14.54 14.78
C PHE A 55 -11.99 -13.30 15.37
N TYR A 56 -12.75 -12.44 16.06
CA TYR A 56 -12.19 -11.27 16.72
C TYR A 56 -11.15 -11.66 17.78
N LEU A 57 -11.51 -12.56 18.71
CA LEU A 57 -10.67 -12.94 19.85
C LEU A 57 -9.47 -13.80 19.44
N CYS A 58 -9.64 -14.72 18.49
CA CYS A 58 -8.61 -15.70 18.13
C CYS A 58 -7.75 -15.29 16.92
N ALA A 59 -8.24 -14.43 16.03
CA ALA A 59 -7.50 -14.02 14.82
C ALA A 59 -7.21 -12.51 14.80
N SER A 60 -8.24 -11.68 14.88
CA SER A 60 -8.12 -10.23 14.70
C SER A 60 -7.31 -9.55 15.82
N LEU A 61 -7.66 -9.82 17.08
CA LEU A 61 -7.06 -9.17 18.24
C LEU A 61 -5.58 -9.59 18.46
N PRO A 62 -5.22 -10.88 18.39
CA PRO A 62 -3.82 -11.30 18.47
C PRO A 62 -2.98 -10.71 17.34
N ARG A 63 -3.52 -10.68 16.11
CA ARG A 63 -2.83 -10.09 14.96
C ARG A 63 -2.59 -8.60 15.13
N GLN A 64 -3.59 -7.82 15.54
CA GLN A 64 -3.42 -6.39 15.79
C GLN A 64 -2.31 -6.14 16.82
N ARG A 65 -2.30 -6.88 17.93
CA ARG A 65 -1.25 -6.78 18.95
C ARG A 65 0.14 -7.16 18.42
N ALA A 66 0.24 -8.16 17.55
CA ALA A 66 1.51 -8.56 16.95
C ALA A 66 2.05 -7.51 15.97
N LEU A 67 1.17 -6.94 15.15
CA LEU A 67 1.54 -5.90 14.17
C LEU A 67 1.91 -4.59 14.83
N ASP A 68 1.17 -4.17 15.86
CA ASP A 68 1.45 -2.92 16.60
C ASP A 68 2.82 -2.96 17.30
N LYS A 69 3.23 -4.14 17.78
CA LYS A 69 4.56 -4.38 18.37
C LYS A 69 5.69 -4.57 17.35
N SER A 70 5.38 -4.56 16.05
CA SER A 70 6.40 -4.76 15.02
C SER A 70 7.29 -3.52 14.95
N PRO A 71 8.62 -3.66 15.12
CA PRO A 71 9.52 -2.53 15.05
C PRO A 71 9.57 -1.98 13.62
N PRO A 72 9.76 -0.66 13.44
CA PRO A 72 10.09 -0.13 12.12
C PRO A 72 11.41 -0.70 11.63
N ARG A 73 11.57 -0.75 10.32
CA ARG A 73 12.88 -0.93 9.73
C ARG A 73 13.72 0.31 9.98
N SER A 74 14.91 0.13 10.56
CA SER A 74 15.91 1.20 10.67
C SER A 74 16.91 1.11 9.53
N LEU A 75 17.34 2.28 9.04
CA LEU A 75 18.51 2.40 8.18
C LEU A 75 19.59 3.14 8.96
N LYS A 76 20.81 2.61 8.93
CA LYS A 76 21.97 3.31 9.49
C LYS A 76 22.53 4.21 8.40
N ARG A 77 22.63 5.50 8.69
CA ARG A 77 23.30 6.49 7.85
C ARG A 77 24.50 7.06 8.59
N THR A 78 25.54 7.44 7.88
CA THR A 78 26.63 8.24 8.47
C THR A 78 26.14 9.68 8.73
N PRO A 79 26.84 10.47 9.57
CA PRO A 79 26.52 11.88 9.74
C PRO A 79 26.48 12.64 8.40
N GLU A 80 27.42 12.36 7.50
CA GLU A 80 27.50 13.02 6.18
C GLU A 80 26.29 12.68 5.30
N GLU A 81 25.87 11.41 5.30
CA GLU A 81 24.67 10.97 4.57
C GLU A 81 23.39 11.60 5.15
N ARG A 82 23.32 11.77 6.48
CA ARG A 82 22.21 12.47 7.13
C ARG A 82 22.17 13.95 6.75
N GLN A 83 23.31 14.64 6.76
CA GLN A 83 23.37 16.04 6.36
C GLN A 83 22.96 16.23 4.90
N GLN A 84 23.47 15.38 4.00
CA GLN A 84 23.09 15.44 2.59
C GLN A 84 21.59 15.20 2.38
N LEU A 85 21.00 14.25 3.11
CA LEU A 85 19.56 13.98 3.05
C LEU A 85 18.75 15.15 3.63
N PHE A 86 19.18 15.73 4.76
CA PHE A 86 18.56 16.90 5.37
C PHE A 86 18.54 18.08 4.41
N ASP A 87 19.71 18.43 3.86
CA ASP A 87 19.86 19.49 2.87
C ASP A 87 18.96 19.25 1.65
N HIS A 88 18.93 18.03 1.13
CA HIS A 88 18.13 17.70 -0.04
C HIS A 88 16.62 17.80 0.25
N CYS A 89 16.17 17.32 1.40
CA CYS A 89 14.77 17.43 1.81
C CYS A 89 14.38 18.90 2.03
N PHE A 90 15.09 19.61 2.90
CA PHE A 90 14.69 20.94 3.36
C PHE A 90 14.82 22.01 2.27
N ARG A 91 15.79 21.91 1.34
CA ARG A 91 15.89 22.83 0.19
C ARG A 91 14.75 22.68 -0.81
N ASN A 92 14.11 21.52 -0.85
CA ASN A 92 12.98 21.23 -1.76
C ASN A 92 11.61 21.49 -1.11
N VAL A 93 11.57 22.03 0.11
CA VAL A 93 10.33 22.43 0.79
C VAL A 93 10.11 23.93 0.53
N PRO A 94 9.07 24.33 -0.22
CA PRO A 94 8.84 25.75 -0.54
C PRO A 94 8.43 26.60 0.68
N ASP A 95 7.71 26.00 1.61
CA ASP A 95 7.23 26.63 2.85
C ASP A 95 7.52 25.69 4.02
N LEU A 96 8.61 25.99 4.75
CA LEU A 96 9.08 25.14 5.85
C LEU A 96 8.19 25.27 7.10
N GLU A 97 7.51 26.40 7.27
CA GLU A 97 6.56 26.58 8.37
C GLU A 97 5.33 25.68 8.15
N ALA A 98 4.70 25.74 6.97
CA ALA A 98 3.57 24.88 6.63
C ALA A 98 3.93 23.39 6.67
N PHE A 99 5.14 23.05 6.24
CA PHE A 99 5.70 21.71 6.35
C PHE A 99 5.76 21.22 7.80
N LEU A 100 6.31 22.03 8.71
CA LEU A 100 6.37 21.68 10.13
C LEU A 100 4.97 21.61 10.73
N VAL A 101 4.10 22.57 10.45
CA VAL A 101 2.70 22.54 10.92
C VAL A 101 2.02 21.23 10.50
N THR A 102 2.24 20.75 9.28
CA THR A 102 1.70 19.48 8.78
C THR A 102 2.22 18.29 9.60
N TRP A 103 3.55 18.18 9.76
CA TRP A 103 4.16 17.11 10.58
C TRP A 103 3.81 17.22 12.06
N PHE A 104 3.46 18.41 12.54
CA PHE A 104 2.95 18.65 13.88
C PHE A 104 1.42 18.66 13.95
N LYS A 105 0.75 17.99 13.00
CA LYS A 105 -0.69 17.70 13.04
C LYS A 105 -1.58 18.95 13.08
N GLY A 106 -1.15 20.02 12.41
CA GLY A 106 -1.87 21.29 12.31
C GLY A 106 -1.67 22.23 13.49
N HIS A 107 -0.75 21.93 14.41
CA HIS A 107 -0.43 22.86 15.51
C HIS A 107 0.35 24.07 14.99
N PRO A 108 -0.01 25.31 15.39
CA PRO A 108 0.72 26.52 15.02
C PRO A 108 2.20 26.43 15.40
N LEU A 109 3.06 27.09 14.61
CA LEU A 109 4.51 27.10 14.85
C LEU A 109 4.87 27.68 16.24
N ASP A 110 4.07 28.61 16.75
CA ASP A 110 4.21 29.20 18.10
C ASP A 110 4.16 28.16 19.23
N ASP A 111 3.42 27.08 19.04
CA ASP A 111 3.23 26.03 20.03
C ASP A 111 4.30 24.92 19.93
N ILE A 112 5.11 24.95 18.86
CA ILE A 112 6.19 23.99 18.60
C ILE A 112 7.47 24.46 19.29
N ARG A 113 8.09 23.56 20.05
CA ARG A 113 9.33 23.85 20.79
C ARG A 113 10.53 23.10 20.24
N ALA A 114 11.72 23.62 20.53
CA ALA A 114 13.01 23.12 20.04
C ALA A 114 13.18 21.61 20.22
N GLU A 115 12.86 21.08 21.40
CA GLU A 115 13.01 19.65 21.69
C GLU A 115 12.05 18.77 20.88
N ASN A 116 10.87 19.27 20.51
CA ASN A 116 9.96 18.52 19.66
C ASN A 116 10.43 18.52 18.19
N VAL A 117 11.06 19.61 17.74
CA VAL A 117 11.70 19.67 16.40
C VAL A 117 12.88 18.71 16.34
N LYS A 118 13.69 18.62 17.40
CA LYS A 118 14.74 17.59 17.52
C LYS A 118 14.17 16.17 17.44
N ASP A 119 13.05 15.88 18.11
CA ASP A 119 12.39 14.57 17.99
C ASP A 119 11.90 14.28 16.56
N PHE A 120 11.45 15.30 15.83
CA PHE A 120 11.05 15.18 14.43
C PHE A 120 12.25 14.85 13.54
N ILE A 121 13.37 15.55 13.72
CA ILE A 121 14.63 15.32 12.98
C ILE A 121 15.22 13.95 13.34
N ALA A 122 15.24 13.59 14.62
CA ALA A 122 15.68 12.27 15.10
C ALA A 122 14.87 11.15 14.45
N TRP A 123 13.56 11.32 14.31
CA TRP A 123 12.72 10.36 13.61
C TRP A 123 13.03 10.29 12.11
N GLY A 124 13.09 11.44 11.42
CA GLY A 124 13.26 11.50 9.97
C GLY A 124 14.64 11.03 9.48
N PHE A 125 15.71 11.33 10.22
CA PHE A 125 17.09 11.14 9.75
C PHE A 125 17.88 10.09 10.55
N PHE A 126 17.53 9.85 11.82
CA PHE A 126 18.23 8.90 12.70
C PHE A 126 17.43 7.60 12.95
N TYR A 127 16.17 7.54 12.50
CA TYR A 127 15.23 6.45 12.83
C TYR A 127 15.07 6.23 14.35
N LYS A 128 15.14 7.31 15.14
CA LYS A 128 14.92 7.32 16.60
C LYS A 128 13.62 8.06 16.93
N THR A 129 12.88 7.61 17.94
CA THR A 129 11.63 8.28 18.35
C THR A 129 11.86 9.62 19.07
N THR A 130 13.03 9.79 19.68
CA THR A 130 13.40 10.97 20.45
C THR A 130 14.85 11.31 20.19
N GLY A 131 15.18 12.61 20.29
CA GLY A 131 16.58 13.04 20.33
C GLY A 131 17.31 12.39 21.50
N ALA A 132 18.44 11.75 21.23
CA ALA A 132 19.24 11.10 22.25
C ALA A 132 20.43 12.01 22.65
N PRO A 133 20.89 11.99 23.92
CA PRO A 133 21.96 12.89 24.37
C PRO A 133 23.25 12.76 23.55
N GLU A 134 23.55 11.57 23.03
CA GLU A 134 24.72 11.33 22.19
C GLU A 134 24.66 12.00 20.81
N ASP A 135 23.46 12.34 20.32
CA ASP A 135 23.26 13.00 19.02
C ASP A 135 23.00 14.52 19.18
N ASP A 136 22.99 15.06 20.41
CA ASP A 136 22.45 16.39 20.66
C ASP A 136 23.24 17.49 19.93
N GLU A 137 24.56 17.35 19.81
CA GLU A 137 25.39 18.28 19.02
C GLU A 137 24.94 18.35 17.55
N GLU A 138 24.73 17.20 16.92
CA GLU A 138 24.28 17.12 15.52
C GLU A 138 22.83 17.60 15.36
N LEU A 139 21.94 17.22 16.29
CA LEU A 139 20.54 17.66 16.31
C LEU A 139 20.41 19.17 16.53
N ASN A 140 21.27 19.76 17.36
CA ASN A 140 21.35 21.21 17.54
C ASN A 140 21.79 21.92 16.24
N GLY A 141 22.68 21.30 15.46
CA GLY A 141 23.05 21.78 14.12
C GLY A 141 21.85 21.84 13.17
N TYR A 142 21.13 20.72 13.01
CA TYR A 142 19.93 20.69 12.15
C TYR A 142 18.81 21.64 12.64
N LEU A 143 18.64 21.77 13.96
CA LEU A 143 17.70 22.72 14.54
C LEU A 143 18.11 24.15 14.17
N HIS A 144 19.39 24.50 14.31
CA HIS A 144 19.90 25.81 13.94
C HIS A 144 19.67 26.12 12.46
N ASP A 145 19.97 25.18 11.56
CA ASP A 145 19.72 25.32 10.13
C ASP A 145 18.24 25.52 9.82
N THR A 146 17.37 24.75 10.50
CA THR A 146 15.91 24.90 10.40
C THR A 146 15.47 26.31 10.82
N GLU A 147 15.98 26.83 11.94
CA GLU A 147 15.69 28.18 12.42
C GLU A 147 16.19 29.27 11.46
N GLN A 148 17.35 29.06 10.82
CA GLN A 148 17.88 29.98 9.81
C GLN A 148 16.98 30.02 8.57
N ILE A 149 16.49 28.86 8.10
CA ILE A 149 15.62 28.79 6.92
C ILE A 149 14.26 29.46 7.19
N ILE A 150 13.68 29.25 8.38
CA ILE A 150 12.39 29.86 8.76
C ILE A 150 12.58 31.36 9.09
N GLY A 151 13.79 31.79 9.45
CA GLY A 151 14.06 33.14 9.93
C GLY A 151 13.53 33.39 11.34
N ARG A 152 13.34 32.33 12.13
CA ARG A 152 12.75 32.37 13.47
C ARG A 152 13.34 31.28 14.36
N ARG A 153 13.52 31.60 15.65
CA ARG A 153 13.88 30.63 16.68
C ARG A 153 12.67 29.95 17.32
N PHE A 154 12.80 28.67 17.64
CA PHE A 154 11.82 27.93 18.43
C PHE A 154 11.98 28.25 19.91
N LEU A 155 10.87 28.19 20.65
CA LEU A 155 10.92 28.35 22.10
C LEU A 155 11.69 27.18 22.74
N PRO A 156 12.51 27.45 23.78
CA PRO A 156 13.30 26.41 24.42
C PRO A 156 12.43 25.40 25.18
N GLY A 157 12.99 24.21 25.38
CA GLY A 157 12.39 23.13 26.15
C GLY A 157 11.41 22.28 25.35
N ARG A 158 10.65 21.44 26.07
CA ARG A 158 9.71 20.48 25.49
C ARG A 158 8.28 21.02 25.56
N GLY A 159 7.62 21.05 24.41
CA GLY A 159 6.23 21.45 24.26
C GLY A 159 5.28 20.25 24.34
N PRO A 160 3.96 20.49 24.42
CA PRO A 160 2.96 19.44 24.53
C PRO A 160 2.70 18.70 23.21
N HIS A 161 3.13 19.25 22.08
CA HIS A 161 2.83 18.72 20.75
C HIS A 161 3.98 17.88 20.20
N ARG A 162 3.83 16.55 20.25
CA ARG A 162 4.75 15.61 19.60
C ARG A 162 4.52 15.59 18.08
N PRO A 163 5.57 15.57 17.25
CA PRO A 163 5.43 15.40 15.80
C PRO A 163 4.79 14.04 15.45
N ALA A 164 4.19 13.95 14.28
CA ALA A 164 3.81 12.70 13.65
C ALA A 164 5.09 11.92 13.29
N GLN A 165 5.16 10.66 13.73
CA GLN A 165 6.29 9.79 13.49
C GLN A 165 5.78 8.47 12.88
N VAL A 166 5.42 8.53 11.60
CA VAL A 166 4.66 7.50 10.85
C VAL A 166 5.16 6.08 11.10
N SER A 167 6.49 5.89 11.12
CA SER A 167 7.08 4.56 11.23
C SER A 167 7.12 4.00 12.66
N THR A 168 7.03 4.84 13.68
CA THR A 168 7.13 4.44 15.09
C THR A 168 5.85 4.65 15.89
N ASP A 169 4.95 5.51 15.42
CA ASP A 169 3.66 5.72 16.06
C ASP A 169 2.83 4.44 16.08
N ALA A 170 2.02 4.29 17.14
CA ALA A 170 1.11 3.17 17.31
C ALA A 170 0.18 3.05 16.10
N LEU A 171 -0.04 1.82 15.65
CA LEU A 171 -0.87 1.59 14.48
C LEU A 171 -2.34 1.77 14.83
N HIS A 172 -3.04 2.65 14.10
CA HIS A 172 -4.49 2.74 14.20
C HIS A 172 -5.15 1.60 13.41
N LEU A 173 -5.07 0.39 13.94
CA LEU A 173 -5.67 -0.79 13.32
C LEU A 173 -7.13 -0.92 13.72
N GLN A 174 -7.97 -1.26 12.75
CA GLN A 174 -9.38 -1.57 13.00
C GLN A 174 -9.67 -3.02 12.66
N HIS A 175 -10.47 -3.65 13.52
CA HIS A 175 -11.08 -4.92 13.18
C HIS A 175 -11.97 -4.80 11.96
N LYS A 176 -11.76 -5.68 10.98
CA LYS A 176 -12.71 -5.88 9.89
C LYS A 176 -13.47 -7.18 10.16
N PRO A 177 -14.81 -7.19 10.07
CA PRO A 177 -15.61 -8.36 10.41
C PRO A 177 -15.22 -9.60 9.63
N PHE A 178 -15.47 -10.79 10.18
CA PHE A 178 -15.24 -12.06 9.49
C PHE A 178 -15.89 -12.08 8.10
N PHE A 179 -17.13 -11.62 8.02
CA PHE A 179 -17.88 -11.56 6.76
C PHE A 179 -17.36 -10.50 5.79
N PHE A 180 -16.67 -9.45 6.26
CA PHE A 180 -15.97 -8.55 5.35
C PHE A 180 -14.90 -9.30 4.56
N TYR A 181 -14.12 -10.16 5.21
CA TYR A 181 -13.11 -10.97 4.52
C TYR A 181 -13.74 -12.04 3.65
N VAL A 182 -14.59 -12.91 4.20
CA VAL A 182 -15.10 -14.07 3.45
C VAL A 182 -16.04 -13.67 2.32
N VAL A 183 -16.95 -12.73 2.56
CA VAL A 183 -17.92 -12.29 1.55
C VAL A 183 -17.35 -11.15 0.72
N GLY A 184 -16.82 -10.10 1.35
CA GLY A 184 -16.29 -8.94 0.63
C GLY A 184 -15.04 -9.27 -0.17
N VAL A 185 -13.93 -9.55 0.54
CA VAL A 185 -12.63 -9.84 -0.10
C VAL A 185 -12.67 -11.14 -0.90
N GLY A 186 -13.39 -12.17 -0.41
CA GLY A 186 -13.52 -13.46 -1.11
C GLY A 186 -14.33 -13.38 -2.40
N ALA A 187 -15.45 -12.65 -2.44
CA ALA A 187 -16.18 -12.43 -3.69
C ALA A 187 -15.37 -11.57 -4.66
N ASP A 188 -14.68 -10.55 -4.16
CA ASP A 188 -13.80 -9.70 -4.96
C ASP A 188 -12.68 -10.49 -5.65
N ASP A 189 -12.07 -11.43 -4.94
CA ASP A 189 -11.07 -12.36 -5.49
C ASP A 189 -11.67 -13.24 -6.61
N LEU A 190 -12.86 -13.81 -6.39
CA LEU A 190 -13.52 -14.63 -7.40
C LEU A 190 -13.89 -13.82 -8.65
N MET A 191 -14.40 -12.60 -8.46
CA MET A 191 -14.71 -11.68 -9.55
C MET A 191 -13.46 -11.29 -10.32
N THR A 192 -12.36 -10.99 -9.63
CA THR A 192 -11.06 -10.70 -10.24
C THR A 192 -10.57 -11.89 -11.04
N TYR A 193 -10.64 -13.10 -10.45
CA TYR A 193 -10.23 -14.31 -11.14
C TYR A 193 -11.04 -14.53 -12.43
N ALA A 194 -12.37 -14.44 -12.35
CA ALA A 194 -13.23 -14.60 -13.51
C ALA A 194 -12.97 -13.53 -14.59
N ALA A 195 -12.86 -12.26 -14.20
CA ALA A 195 -12.62 -11.15 -15.12
C ALA A 195 -11.26 -11.29 -15.82
N MET A 196 -10.20 -11.57 -15.08
CA MET A 196 -8.85 -11.70 -15.63
C MET A 196 -8.72 -12.92 -16.54
N ARG A 197 -9.38 -14.04 -16.21
CA ARG A 197 -9.50 -15.20 -17.12
C ARG A 197 -10.30 -14.86 -18.37
N TYR A 198 -11.38 -14.10 -18.25
CA TYR A 198 -12.18 -13.63 -19.38
C TYR A 198 -11.35 -12.73 -20.33
N TYR A 199 -10.46 -11.91 -19.78
CA TYR A 199 -9.50 -11.13 -20.58
C TYR A 199 -8.31 -11.94 -21.12
N GLY A 200 -8.30 -13.27 -20.92
CA GLY A 200 -7.27 -14.15 -21.46
C GLY A 200 -5.99 -14.23 -20.63
N LEU A 201 -5.91 -13.59 -19.45
CA LEU A 201 -4.73 -13.69 -18.60
C LEU A 201 -4.66 -15.07 -17.93
N GLN A 202 -3.44 -15.56 -17.77
CA GLN A 202 -3.08 -16.78 -17.07
C GLN A 202 -2.75 -16.47 -15.62
N HIS A 203 -3.33 -17.19 -14.67
CA HIS A 203 -3.01 -17.01 -13.26
C HIS A 203 -1.89 -17.98 -12.84
N PHE A 204 -0.85 -17.44 -12.21
CA PHE A 204 0.23 -18.19 -11.59
C PHE A 204 0.03 -18.15 -10.07
N ARG A 205 -0.50 -19.24 -9.52
CA ARG A 205 -0.83 -19.33 -8.10
C ARG A 205 0.37 -19.66 -7.24
N LEU A 206 0.27 -19.35 -5.94
CA LEU A 206 1.19 -19.89 -4.95
C LEU A 206 1.05 -21.42 -4.81
N PRO A 207 2.08 -22.12 -4.28
CA PRO A 207 1.92 -23.49 -3.80
C PRO A 207 0.74 -23.61 -2.82
N LEU A 208 0.07 -24.77 -2.79
CA LEU A 208 -1.14 -24.94 -1.96
C LEU A 208 -0.85 -24.73 -0.47
N SER A 209 0.30 -25.19 0.01
CA SER A 209 0.76 -24.98 1.40
C SER A 209 0.84 -23.50 1.78
N ARG A 210 1.22 -22.62 0.83
CA ARG A 210 1.26 -21.16 1.03
C ARG A 210 -0.08 -20.49 0.74
N SER A 211 -0.89 -21.05 -0.15
CA SER A 211 -2.23 -20.53 -0.43
C SER A 211 -3.13 -20.56 0.81
N LEU A 212 -2.90 -21.53 1.72
CA LEU A 212 -3.58 -21.63 3.02
C LEU A 212 -3.05 -20.64 4.07
N THR A 213 -2.01 -19.85 3.79
CA THR A 213 -1.54 -18.77 4.68
C THR A 213 -2.11 -17.39 4.34
N VAL A 214 -3.05 -17.35 3.37
CA VAL A 214 -3.73 -16.14 2.94
C VAL A 214 -5.21 -16.28 3.26
N PHE A 215 -5.73 -15.40 4.12
CA PHE A 215 -7.14 -15.34 4.47
C PHE A 215 -7.80 -14.06 3.91
N PRO A 216 -8.98 -14.14 3.26
CA PRO A 216 -9.79 -15.34 3.03
C PRO A 216 -9.08 -16.36 2.13
N PHE A 217 -9.35 -17.65 2.35
CA PHE A 217 -8.79 -18.70 1.50
C PHE A 217 -9.29 -18.53 0.06
N ARG A 218 -8.42 -18.88 -0.90
CA ARG A 218 -8.66 -18.66 -2.34
C ARG A 218 -8.86 -19.99 -3.07
N PRO A 219 -9.92 -20.77 -2.79
CA PRO A 219 -10.08 -22.11 -3.35
C PRO A 219 -10.22 -22.10 -4.88
N HIS A 220 -10.78 -21.05 -5.47
CA HIS A 220 -10.87 -20.88 -6.93
C HIS A 220 -9.48 -20.90 -7.60
N THR A 221 -8.40 -20.59 -6.88
CA THR A 221 -7.06 -20.64 -7.46
C THR A 221 -6.63 -22.05 -7.83
N ILE A 222 -7.25 -23.13 -7.30
CA ILE A 222 -6.93 -24.51 -7.70
C ILE A 222 -7.15 -24.76 -9.21
N PHE A 223 -8.00 -23.97 -9.86
CA PHE A 223 -8.24 -24.03 -11.31
C PHE A 223 -7.14 -23.36 -12.14
N SER A 224 -6.15 -22.76 -11.47
CA SER A 224 -4.99 -22.18 -12.14
C SER A 224 -4.06 -23.29 -12.62
N GLN A 225 -3.72 -23.25 -13.89
CA GLN A 225 -2.89 -24.27 -14.55
C GLN A 225 -1.40 -24.16 -14.20
N HIS A 226 -0.98 -23.00 -13.67
CA HIS A 226 0.42 -22.71 -13.42
C HIS A 226 0.69 -22.40 -11.95
N THR A 227 1.84 -22.85 -11.47
CA THR A 227 2.39 -22.47 -10.16
C THR A 227 3.47 -21.42 -10.36
N SER A 228 3.45 -20.39 -9.53
CA SER A 228 4.44 -19.31 -9.55
C SER A 228 5.85 -19.85 -9.32
N PRO A 229 6.87 -19.41 -10.08
CA PRO A 229 8.27 -19.64 -9.75
C PRO A 229 8.71 -18.88 -8.49
N SER A 230 7.93 -17.88 -8.07
CA SER A 230 8.09 -17.20 -6.79
C SER A 230 7.49 -18.03 -5.65
N LYS A 231 8.16 -18.02 -4.50
CA LYS A 231 7.67 -18.71 -3.29
C LYS A 231 6.61 -17.91 -2.54
N GLN A 232 6.50 -16.60 -2.83
CA GLN A 232 5.72 -15.66 -2.02
C GLN A 232 4.75 -14.77 -2.81
N LEU A 233 4.90 -14.69 -4.14
CA LEU A 233 4.06 -13.88 -5.02
C LEU A 233 3.27 -14.74 -6.00
N SER A 234 1.95 -14.58 -6.02
CA SER A 234 1.12 -14.94 -7.17
C SER A 234 1.01 -13.75 -8.12
N TYR A 235 0.69 -14.02 -9.39
CA TYR A 235 0.56 -12.99 -10.40
C TYR A 235 -0.31 -13.44 -11.56
N TRP A 236 -0.75 -12.47 -12.35
CA TRP A 236 -1.41 -12.69 -13.61
C TRP A 236 -0.45 -12.41 -14.75
N TYR A 237 -0.55 -13.21 -15.79
CA TYR A 237 0.36 -13.23 -16.91
C TYR A 237 -0.37 -13.18 -18.24
N ARG A 238 0.07 -12.29 -19.13
CA ARG A 238 -0.20 -12.36 -20.56
C ARG A 238 1.13 -12.63 -21.27
N PRO A 239 1.20 -13.64 -22.15
CA PRO A 239 2.40 -13.89 -22.96
C PRO A 239 2.89 -12.67 -23.71
N HIS A 240 4.21 -12.52 -23.78
CA HIS A 240 4.84 -11.53 -24.64
C HIS A 240 5.34 -12.21 -25.90
N THR A 241 4.82 -11.81 -27.07
CA THR A 241 5.29 -12.30 -28.37
C THR A 241 5.80 -11.18 -29.25
N SER A 242 5.68 -9.92 -28.81
CA SER A 242 6.14 -8.80 -29.60
C SER A 242 7.65 -8.69 -29.72
N THR A 243 8.12 -8.30 -30.89
CA THR A 243 9.56 -8.10 -31.15
C THR A 243 9.99 -6.65 -31.11
N LYS A 244 9.06 -5.70 -31.26
CA LYS A 244 9.37 -4.26 -31.29
C LYS A 244 9.02 -3.55 -29.98
N ARG A 245 8.11 -4.10 -29.19
CA ARG A 245 7.64 -3.51 -27.92
C ARG A 245 8.14 -4.31 -26.73
N LEU A 246 8.19 -3.65 -25.57
CA LEU A 246 8.65 -4.25 -24.33
C LEU A 246 7.47 -4.78 -23.49
N PRO A 247 7.66 -5.86 -22.73
CA PRO A 247 6.64 -6.36 -21.82
C PRO A 247 6.50 -5.48 -20.57
N VAL A 248 5.34 -5.53 -19.93
CA VAL A 248 4.97 -4.65 -18.82
C VAL A 248 4.91 -5.42 -17.50
N LEU A 249 5.65 -4.95 -16.50
CA LEU A 249 5.47 -5.33 -15.10
C LEU A 249 4.55 -4.31 -14.41
N PHE A 250 3.47 -4.78 -13.80
CA PHE A 250 2.44 -3.93 -13.20
C PHE A 250 2.13 -4.29 -11.75
N HIS A 251 1.99 -3.26 -10.90
CA HIS A 251 1.35 -3.39 -9.59
C HIS A 251 0.79 -2.06 -9.07
N GLY A 252 -0.12 -2.14 -8.08
CA GLY A 252 -0.54 -1.02 -7.26
C GLY A 252 -1.25 -1.44 -5.98
N VAL A 253 -1.80 -0.49 -5.22
CA VAL A 253 -2.52 -0.75 -3.95
C VAL A 253 -4.05 -0.90 -4.16
N GLY A 254 -4.76 -1.64 -3.31
CA GLY A 254 -6.23 -1.67 -3.37
C GLY A 254 -6.84 -2.92 -2.74
N ALA A 255 -8.08 -3.27 -3.12
CA ALA A 255 -8.68 -4.57 -2.82
C ALA A 255 -8.07 -5.65 -3.76
N GLY A 256 -6.74 -5.80 -3.74
CA GLY A 256 -6.02 -6.60 -4.73
C GLY A 256 -6.13 -6.04 -6.15
N LEU A 257 -5.98 -6.92 -7.14
CA LEU A 257 -6.00 -6.53 -8.55
C LEU A 257 -7.38 -6.20 -9.10
N ARG A 258 -8.46 -6.32 -8.32
CA ARG A 258 -9.81 -5.96 -8.77
C ARG A 258 -9.86 -4.54 -9.32
N THR A 259 -9.27 -3.61 -8.57
CA THR A 259 -9.21 -2.18 -8.90
C THR A 259 -8.64 -1.94 -10.30
N TYR A 260 -7.80 -2.86 -10.79
CA TYR A 260 -7.10 -2.75 -12.06
C TYR A 260 -7.63 -3.69 -13.14
N ALA A 261 -8.61 -4.56 -12.84
CA ALA A 261 -9.07 -5.55 -13.80
C ALA A 261 -9.63 -4.91 -15.09
N SER A 262 -10.38 -3.80 -14.97
CA SER A 262 -10.87 -3.07 -16.15
C SER A 262 -9.73 -2.43 -16.93
N PHE A 263 -8.79 -1.77 -16.24
CA PHE A 263 -7.60 -1.19 -16.88
C PHE A 263 -6.79 -2.24 -17.64
N LEU A 264 -6.55 -3.41 -17.04
CA LEU A 264 -5.85 -4.51 -17.69
C LEU A 264 -6.64 -5.10 -18.87
N GLY A 265 -7.96 -5.21 -18.73
CA GLY A 265 -8.84 -5.61 -19.84
C GLY A 265 -8.79 -4.63 -21.00
N ASP A 266 -8.82 -3.32 -20.73
CA ASP A 266 -8.74 -2.28 -21.74
C ASP A 266 -7.34 -2.21 -22.37
N PHE A 267 -6.28 -2.39 -21.59
CA PHE A 267 -4.91 -2.50 -22.10
C PHE A 267 -4.79 -3.64 -23.12
N ILE A 268 -5.38 -4.80 -22.84
CA ILE A 268 -5.34 -5.97 -23.72
C ILE A 268 -6.21 -5.76 -24.96
N ARG A 269 -7.44 -5.26 -24.79
CA ARG A 269 -8.37 -5.03 -25.91
C ARG A 269 -7.89 -3.95 -26.87
N ASN A 270 -7.18 -2.94 -26.35
CA ASN A 270 -6.63 -1.84 -27.14
C ASN A 270 -5.21 -2.13 -27.62
N ASP A 271 -4.72 -3.36 -27.54
CA ASP A 271 -3.48 -3.80 -28.19
C ASP A 271 -3.69 -3.97 -29.71
N THR A 272 -4.02 -2.86 -30.39
CA THR A 272 -4.51 -2.86 -31.78
C THR A 272 -3.46 -3.30 -32.80
N VAL A 273 -2.18 -3.26 -32.43
CA VAL A 273 -1.06 -3.69 -33.29
C VAL A 273 -0.60 -5.12 -33.02
N ALA A 274 -1.31 -5.86 -32.14
CA ALA A 274 -0.97 -7.23 -31.81
C ALA A 274 -0.99 -8.18 -33.02
N ALA A 275 -1.83 -7.89 -34.03
CA ALA A 275 -1.89 -8.67 -35.26
C ALA A 275 -0.60 -8.56 -36.10
N ASP A 276 0.08 -7.41 -36.04
CA ASP A 276 1.24 -7.12 -36.89
C ASP A 276 2.58 -7.37 -36.19
N ASP A 277 2.65 -7.09 -34.89
CA ASP A 277 3.89 -7.16 -34.11
C ASP A 277 3.85 -8.25 -33.03
N GLY A 278 2.74 -8.95 -32.81
CA GLY A 278 2.56 -9.87 -31.68
C GLY A 278 2.14 -9.14 -30.41
N GLU A 279 1.83 -9.88 -29.35
CA GLU A 279 1.21 -9.38 -28.13
C GLU A 279 2.19 -8.69 -27.17
N THR A 280 1.74 -7.59 -26.56
CA THR A 280 2.47 -7.01 -25.41
C THR A 280 2.16 -7.80 -24.16
N GLY A 281 3.20 -8.41 -23.56
CA GLY A 281 3.04 -9.22 -22.37
C GLY A 281 2.82 -8.36 -21.13
N VAL A 282 2.13 -8.94 -20.15
CA VAL A 282 1.84 -8.31 -18.86
C VAL A 282 2.14 -9.27 -17.73
N ILE A 283 2.87 -8.83 -16.71
CA ILE A 283 2.93 -9.48 -15.41
C ILE A 283 2.32 -8.53 -14.40
N ALA A 284 1.11 -8.84 -13.93
CA ALA A 284 0.43 -8.10 -12.87
C ALA A 284 0.59 -8.87 -11.56
N VAL A 285 1.47 -8.39 -10.69
CA VAL A 285 1.84 -9.07 -9.44
C VAL A 285 0.71 -8.91 -8.41
N GLU A 286 0.49 -9.90 -7.56
CA GLU A 286 -0.39 -9.77 -6.41
C GLU A 286 0.43 -9.70 -5.11
N ILE A 287 0.33 -8.59 -4.39
CA ILE A 287 0.99 -8.40 -3.08
C ILE A 287 -0.09 -8.47 -2.00
N MET A 288 -0.29 -9.68 -1.47
CA MET A 288 -1.36 -9.98 -0.53
C MET A 288 -1.43 -9.06 0.69
N PRO A 289 -0.31 -8.68 1.34
CA PRO A 289 -0.36 -7.83 2.53
C PRO A 289 -0.92 -6.42 2.29
N ILE A 290 -0.91 -5.90 1.05
CA ILE A 290 -1.49 -4.59 0.70
C ILE A 290 -2.79 -4.70 -0.11
N SER A 291 -3.40 -5.89 -0.06
CA SER A 291 -4.59 -6.22 -0.85
C SER A 291 -5.82 -6.49 0.01
N MET A 292 -5.83 -6.05 1.28
CA MET A 292 -6.88 -6.30 2.28
C MET A 292 -7.01 -7.77 2.72
N ARG A 293 -5.91 -8.53 2.75
CA ARG A 293 -5.88 -9.95 3.17
C ARG A 293 -5.16 -10.09 4.49
N MET A 294 -5.65 -10.99 5.34
CA MET A 294 -4.90 -11.43 6.52
C MET A 294 -3.85 -12.45 6.08
N THR A 295 -2.58 -12.05 6.06
CA THR A 295 -1.45 -12.88 5.63
C THR A 295 -0.14 -12.49 6.34
N GLY A 296 1.02 -12.90 5.85
CA GLY A 296 2.32 -12.39 6.30
C GLY A 296 2.47 -10.88 6.12
N GLY A 297 3.58 -10.31 6.59
CA GLY A 297 3.92 -8.92 6.30
C GLY A 297 4.39 -8.74 4.85
N CYS A 298 4.45 -7.48 4.38
CA CYS A 298 5.17 -7.16 3.14
C CYS A 298 6.62 -7.64 3.23
N LEU A 299 7.11 -8.19 2.11
CA LEU A 299 8.49 -8.65 2.01
C LEU A 299 9.45 -7.46 2.13
N PRO A 300 10.60 -7.61 2.80
CA PRO A 300 11.67 -6.65 2.72
C PRO A 300 12.13 -6.47 1.27
N ARG A 301 12.66 -5.28 0.93
CA ARG A 301 13.19 -4.94 -0.41
C ARG A 301 13.94 -6.08 -1.13
N GLN A 302 14.95 -6.66 -0.48
CA GLN A 302 15.82 -7.66 -1.11
C GLN A 302 15.05 -8.95 -1.46
N GLU A 303 14.15 -9.39 -0.57
CA GLU A 303 13.29 -10.54 -0.83
C GLU A 303 12.27 -10.24 -1.93
N MET A 304 11.62 -9.08 -1.89
CA MET A 304 10.70 -8.64 -2.95
C MET A 304 11.39 -8.64 -4.33
N LEU A 305 12.58 -8.06 -4.41
CA LEU A 305 13.38 -8.05 -5.64
C LEU A 305 13.76 -9.46 -6.10
N ALA A 306 14.18 -10.34 -5.19
CA ALA A 306 14.54 -11.71 -5.53
C ALA A 306 13.34 -12.48 -6.12
N GLU A 307 12.15 -12.32 -5.53
CA GLU A 307 10.91 -12.96 -5.99
C GLU A 307 10.47 -12.41 -7.36
N LEU A 308 10.52 -11.08 -7.55
CA LEU A 308 10.21 -10.45 -8.84
C LEU A 308 11.19 -10.89 -9.94
N LEU A 309 12.49 -10.90 -9.65
CA LEU A 309 13.50 -11.33 -10.61
C LEU A 309 13.40 -12.82 -10.94
N ALA A 310 12.96 -13.66 -10.00
CA ALA A 310 12.66 -15.06 -10.29
C ALA A 310 11.51 -15.19 -11.29
N ILE A 311 10.46 -14.38 -11.15
CA ILE A 311 9.34 -14.34 -12.10
C ILE A 311 9.80 -13.84 -13.47
N LEU A 312 10.57 -12.74 -13.53
CA LEU A 312 11.06 -12.20 -14.80
C LEU A 312 11.98 -13.18 -15.53
N ARG A 313 12.91 -13.83 -14.82
CA ARG A 313 13.80 -14.86 -15.39
C ARG A 313 13.02 -16.06 -15.93
N TYR A 314 11.98 -16.50 -15.20
CA TYR A 314 11.17 -17.63 -15.62
C TYR A 314 10.49 -17.38 -16.97
N HIS A 315 10.06 -16.14 -17.24
CA HIS A 315 9.44 -15.74 -18.51
C HIS A 315 10.44 -15.23 -19.55
N GLY A 316 11.74 -15.21 -19.25
CA GLY A 316 12.77 -14.71 -20.16
C GLY A 316 12.67 -13.20 -20.43
N TRP A 317 12.20 -12.41 -19.47
CA TRP A 317 12.05 -10.96 -19.63
C TRP A 317 13.30 -10.22 -19.13
N ASP A 318 14.19 -9.90 -20.06
CA ASP A 318 15.45 -9.22 -19.75
C ASP A 318 15.31 -7.69 -19.61
N LYS A 319 14.43 -7.10 -20.44
CA LYS A 319 14.11 -5.67 -20.46
C LYS A 319 12.59 -5.46 -20.33
N ILE A 320 12.18 -4.57 -19.42
CA ILE A 320 10.76 -4.38 -19.08
C ILE A 320 10.35 -2.92 -18.99
N VAL A 321 9.08 -2.64 -19.23
CA VAL A 321 8.38 -1.41 -18.81
C VAL A 321 7.80 -1.62 -17.42
N VAL A 322 7.92 -0.63 -16.54
CA VAL A 322 7.30 -0.68 -15.20
C VAL A 322 6.11 0.28 -15.16
N ALA A 323 4.92 -0.26 -14.94
CA ALA A 323 3.71 0.51 -14.69
C ALA A 323 3.32 0.39 -13.21
N ALA A 324 3.32 1.51 -12.49
CA ALA A 324 3.19 1.53 -11.05
C ALA A 324 2.11 2.53 -10.62
N HIS A 325 1.19 2.07 -9.77
CA HIS A 325 0.22 2.94 -9.10
C HIS A 325 0.40 2.92 -7.58
N SER A 326 0.46 4.09 -6.93
CA SER A 326 0.54 4.19 -5.47
C SER A 326 1.65 3.29 -4.88
N TYR A 327 1.35 2.28 -4.04
CA TYR A 327 2.38 1.36 -3.49
C TYR A 327 3.26 0.68 -4.56
N GLY A 328 2.76 0.48 -5.78
CA GLY A 328 3.57 -0.04 -6.90
C GLY A 328 4.84 0.79 -7.16
N MET A 329 4.86 2.06 -6.76
CA MET A 329 6.01 2.96 -6.87
C MET A 329 7.20 2.52 -6.03
N ILE A 330 6.95 1.85 -4.89
CA ILE A 330 8.02 1.31 -4.04
C ILE A 330 8.75 0.19 -4.79
N ILE A 331 7.99 -0.70 -5.45
CA ILE A 331 8.55 -1.75 -6.30
C ILE A 331 9.34 -1.12 -7.47
N ALA A 332 8.76 -0.10 -8.10
CA ALA A 332 9.38 0.62 -9.19
C ALA A 332 10.72 1.24 -8.76
N THR A 333 10.76 1.87 -7.59
CA THR A 333 11.97 2.44 -6.97
C THR A 333 13.01 1.36 -6.68
N HIS A 334 12.59 0.22 -6.13
CA HIS A 334 13.49 -0.91 -5.87
C HIS A 334 14.14 -1.45 -7.14
N LEU A 335 13.37 -1.60 -8.22
CA LEU A 335 13.89 -2.05 -9.51
C LEU A 335 14.84 -1.02 -10.10
N LEU A 336 14.48 0.28 -10.06
CA LEU A 336 15.30 1.37 -10.59
C LEU A 336 16.67 1.47 -9.90
N GLN A 337 16.71 1.22 -8.59
CA GLN A 337 17.95 1.30 -7.81
C GLN A 337 18.82 0.03 -7.86
N THR A 338 18.36 -1.05 -8.52
CA THR A 338 19.05 -2.35 -8.45
C THR A 338 19.28 -2.98 -9.81
N LEU A 339 18.47 -2.66 -10.82
CA LEU A 339 18.68 -3.15 -12.18
C LEU A 339 19.55 -2.19 -12.98
N GLU A 340 20.38 -2.77 -13.84
CA GLU A 340 21.12 -2.01 -14.84
C GLU A 340 20.15 -1.21 -15.73
N PRO A 341 20.49 0.05 -16.10
CA PRO A 341 19.61 0.91 -16.88
C PRO A 341 19.09 0.28 -18.18
N GLU A 342 19.88 -0.58 -18.83
CA GLU A 342 19.51 -1.24 -20.08
C GLU A 342 18.33 -2.21 -19.92
N ARG A 343 18.11 -2.72 -18.70
CA ARG A 343 17.02 -3.64 -18.35
C ARG A 343 15.70 -2.94 -18.04
N LEU A 344 15.72 -1.62 -17.90
CA LEU A 344 14.53 -0.82 -17.65
C LEU A 344 14.20 0.02 -18.88
N GLY A 345 13.00 -0.19 -19.40
CA GLY A 345 12.38 0.67 -20.39
C GLY A 345 11.69 1.87 -19.72
N PRO A 346 10.82 2.56 -20.47
CA PRO A 346 9.98 3.63 -19.93
C PRO A 346 9.18 3.18 -18.71
N MET A 347 8.87 4.12 -17.81
CA MET A 347 8.04 3.87 -16.63
C MET A 347 6.75 4.70 -16.71
N LEU A 348 5.63 4.07 -16.38
CA LEU A 348 4.34 4.74 -16.20
C LEU A 348 4.04 4.84 -14.71
N LEU A 349 4.07 6.06 -14.18
CA LEU A 349 3.87 6.34 -12.76
C LEU A 349 2.51 7.03 -12.57
N VAL A 350 1.58 6.36 -11.89
CA VAL A 350 0.25 6.90 -11.57
C VAL A 350 0.17 7.13 -10.06
N ASP A 351 -0.17 8.34 -9.62
CA ASP A 351 -0.18 8.72 -8.20
C ASP A 351 1.16 8.41 -7.48
N PRO A 352 2.23 9.18 -7.75
CA PRO A 352 3.59 8.86 -7.33
C PRO A 352 3.90 9.11 -5.86
N VAL A 353 3.35 8.24 -4.99
CA VAL A 353 3.46 8.36 -3.53
C VAL A 353 4.90 8.37 -3.00
N THR A 354 5.88 7.78 -3.69
CA THR A 354 7.28 7.79 -3.20
C THR A 354 8.02 9.08 -3.55
N VAL A 355 7.51 9.87 -4.49
CA VAL A 355 8.12 11.15 -4.90
C VAL A 355 7.68 12.22 -3.92
N LEU A 356 8.65 12.88 -3.27
CA LEU A 356 8.42 13.95 -2.30
C LEU A 356 7.52 13.53 -1.10
N ILE A 357 7.49 12.24 -0.74
CA ILE A 357 6.70 11.72 0.40
C ILE A 357 7.00 12.48 1.72
N HIS A 358 8.21 13.02 1.85
CA HIS A 358 8.65 13.79 3.00
C HIS A 358 7.84 15.08 3.22
N TRP A 359 7.15 15.63 2.21
CA TRP A 359 6.28 16.82 2.37
C TRP A 359 5.14 16.60 3.35
N GLY A 360 4.84 15.35 3.72
CA GLY A 360 4.00 15.05 4.86
C GLY A 360 2.51 15.04 4.57
N GLU A 361 2.02 15.75 3.55
CA GLU A 361 0.59 15.80 3.24
C GLU A 361 -0.01 14.42 2.96
N VAL A 362 0.62 13.63 2.08
CA VAL A 362 0.15 12.27 1.75
C VAL A 362 0.11 11.37 2.98
N PRO A 363 1.22 11.16 3.74
CA PRO A 363 1.17 10.31 4.93
C PRO A 363 0.28 10.88 6.02
N PHE A 364 0.20 12.21 6.19
CA PHE A 364 -0.69 12.86 7.14
C PHE A 364 -2.16 12.60 6.82
N ASN A 365 -2.57 12.87 5.58
CA ASN A 365 -3.93 12.68 5.10
C ASN A 365 -4.36 11.22 5.13
N PHE A 366 -3.41 10.31 4.94
CA PHE A 366 -3.68 8.87 4.95
C PHE A 366 -3.77 8.29 6.37
N LEU A 367 -2.93 8.74 7.31
CA LEU A 367 -2.77 8.09 8.62
C LEU A 367 -3.37 8.87 9.80
N TYR A 368 -3.35 10.20 9.77
CA TYR A 368 -3.66 11.03 10.94
C TYR A 368 -4.92 11.87 10.79
N ARG A 369 -5.25 12.28 9.55
CA ARG A 369 -6.42 13.11 9.28
C ARG A 369 -7.70 12.43 9.75
N GLN A 370 -8.54 13.20 10.43
CA GLN A 370 -9.90 12.78 10.77
C GLN A 370 -10.81 12.91 9.53
N PRO A 371 -11.49 11.83 9.12
CA PRO A 371 -12.36 11.86 7.95
C PRO A 371 -13.58 12.74 8.19
N ARG A 372 -13.94 13.52 7.17
CA ARG A 372 -15.10 14.42 7.15
C ARG A 372 -16.08 14.05 6.04
N SER A 373 -15.58 13.57 4.90
CA SER A 373 -16.41 13.15 3.77
C SER A 373 -16.61 11.64 3.72
N ALA A 374 -17.60 11.18 2.95
CA ALA A 374 -17.88 9.74 2.78
C ALA A 374 -16.70 8.98 2.14
N SER A 375 -16.02 9.60 1.16
CA SER A 375 -14.84 9.00 0.52
C SER A 375 -13.67 8.89 1.48
N GLU A 376 -13.50 9.85 2.39
CA GLU A 376 -12.47 9.80 3.43
C GLU A 376 -12.74 8.70 4.46
N TRP A 377 -14.00 8.55 4.88
CA TRP A 377 -14.41 7.43 5.74
C TRP A 377 -14.17 6.08 5.06
N GLN A 378 -14.48 5.97 3.76
CA GLN A 378 -14.24 4.77 2.99
C GLN A 378 -12.73 4.45 2.91
N LEU A 379 -11.89 5.43 2.58
CA LEU A 379 -10.44 5.25 2.51
C LEU A 379 -9.87 4.84 3.88
N GLN A 380 -10.27 5.54 4.94
CA GLN A 380 -9.77 5.25 6.29
C GLN A 380 -10.18 3.83 6.72
N TYR A 381 -11.44 3.45 6.50
CA TYR A 381 -11.92 2.14 6.88
C TYR A 381 -11.29 1.02 6.03
N PHE A 382 -11.25 1.12 4.71
CA PHE A 382 -10.79 -0.01 3.88
C PHE A 382 -9.28 -0.07 3.68
N ALA A 383 -8.58 1.07 3.74
CA ALA A 383 -7.14 1.13 3.47
C ALA A 383 -6.34 1.51 4.72
N SER A 384 -6.55 2.72 5.27
CA SER A 384 -5.66 3.27 6.32
C SER A 384 -5.62 2.47 7.62
N THR A 385 -6.71 1.78 7.94
CA THR A 385 -6.85 1.01 9.18
C THR A 385 -6.89 -0.50 8.96
N GLU A 386 -6.74 -0.95 7.71
CA GLU A 386 -6.60 -2.37 7.40
C GLU A 386 -5.23 -2.85 7.85
N MET A 387 -5.20 -3.98 8.55
CA MET A 387 -4.02 -4.46 9.29
C MET A 387 -2.80 -4.66 8.40
N GLY A 388 -2.98 -5.26 7.22
CA GLY A 388 -1.90 -5.50 6.27
C GLY A 388 -1.37 -4.21 5.67
N ILE A 389 -2.28 -3.38 5.12
CA ILE A 389 -1.94 -2.11 4.47
C ILE A 389 -1.27 -1.15 5.47
N ALA A 390 -1.90 -0.92 6.63
CA ALA A 390 -1.39 -0.02 7.65
C ALA A 390 0.00 -0.45 8.14
N HIS A 391 0.21 -1.76 8.36
CA HIS A 391 1.53 -2.26 8.75
C HIS A 391 2.55 -2.12 7.61
N ALA A 392 2.16 -2.37 6.36
CA ALA A 392 3.06 -2.23 5.22
C ALA A 392 3.57 -0.79 5.06
N ILE A 393 2.68 0.19 5.07
CA ILE A 393 3.03 1.60 4.84
C ILE A 393 3.74 2.29 6.01
N THR A 394 3.65 1.73 7.22
CA THR A 394 4.29 2.30 8.41
C THR A 394 5.55 1.56 8.81
N ARG A 395 5.58 0.21 8.71
CA ARG A 395 6.70 -0.62 9.19
C ARG A 395 7.58 -1.16 8.05
N ARG A 396 7.06 -1.24 6.82
CA ARG A 396 7.71 -1.88 5.66
C ARG A 396 7.72 -0.99 4.41
N PHE A 397 7.77 0.32 4.60
CA PHE A 397 7.81 1.32 3.54
C PHE A 397 9.26 1.76 3.33
N ASP A 398 10.03 0.94 2.62
CA ASP A 398 11.48 1.05 2.45
C ASP A 398 11.94 1.49 1.05
#